data_AF-A0A924TJG8-F1
#
_entry.id   AF-A0A924TJG8-F1
#
_cell.length_a   1.000
_cell.length_b   1.000
_cell.length_c   1.000
_cell.angle_alpha   90.00
_cell.angle_beta   90.00
_cell.angle_gamma   90.00
#
_symmetry.space_group_name_H-M   'P 1'
#
loop_
_entity.id
_entity.type
_entity.pdbx_description
1 polymer ?
#
loop_
_entity_poly.entity_id
_entity_poly.type
_entity_poly.pdbx_seq_one_letter_code
_entity_poly.pdbx_strand_id
1 'polypeptide(L)'
;MTHSHPLHADVLVECLCCHASQPFHFSSSSDQVVCPYCARHLGDDRAVQRDAQHIALWASLLEDAESRFDDATSAAQVALDEADVRITVLTAQVGELSRIIAGDIDSAAESPSRTLLETEALGRARRRAELAARGNDAVFAALWAINARHGDAGALCACGEAITDCPDRSVLAPVRGRIADWEARNLALLAQGTRHALPAGHPAMR
;
A
#
# COMPACT_ATOMS: atom_id res chain seq x y z
N MET A 1 -30.75 47.14 13.93
CA MET A 1 -29.75 46.12 14.29
C MET A 1 -28.39 46.63 13.84
N THR A 2 -27.35 46.49 14.65
CA THR A 2 -25.97 46.88 14.30
C THR A 2 -25.15 45.63 14.04
N HIS A 3 -24.41 45.59 12.91
CA HIS A 3 -23.51 44.48 12.60
C HIS A 3 -22.09 44.76 13.09
N SER A 4 -21.28 43.70 13.19
CA SER A 4 -19.87 43.75 13.60
C SER A 4 -18.88 43.66 12.44
N HIS A 5 -19.35 43.70 11.19
CA HIS A 5 -18.48 43.65 10.01
C HIS A 5 -17.59 44.89 9.86
N PRO A 6 -16.37 44.73 9.30
CA PRO A 6 -15.47 45.84 8.97
C PRO A 6 -16.14 46.94 8.13
N LEU A 7 -15.84 48.20 8.45
CA LEU A 7 -16.32 49.37 7.72
C LEU A 7 -15.29 49.81 6.66
N HIS A 8 -15.78 50.41 5.57
CA HIS A 8 -15.00 50.95 4.46
C HIS A 8 -14.07 49.92 3.78
N ALA A 9 -14.44 48.64 3.84
CA ALA A 9 -13.73 47.53 3.21
C ALA A 9 -14.73 46.57 2.58
N ASP A 10 -14.36 45.99 1.44
CA ASP A 10 -15.18 44.97 0.79
C ASP A 10 -15.05 43.64 1.55
N VAL A 11 -16.19 43.10 1.97
CA VAL A 11 -16.26 41.86 2.75
C VAL A 11 -17.27 40.90 2.13
N LEU A 12 -16.94 39.62 2.10
CA LEU A 12 -17.90 38.58 1.71
C LEU A 12 -18.72 38.20 2.94
N VAL A 13 -20.04 38.42 2.88
CA VAL A 13 -20.95 38.17 4.00
C VAL A 13 -22.22 37.51 3.46
N GLU A 14 -22.81 36.62 4.26
CA GLU A 14 -24.13 36.06 3.97
C GLU A 14 -25.23 37.10 4.17
N CYS A 15 -26.07 37.27 3.14
CA CYS A 15 -27.27 38.10 3.25
C CYS A 15 -28.22 37.52 4.30
N LEU A 16 -28.68 38.32 5.27
CA LEU A 16 -29.59 37.88 6.32
C LEU A 16 -30.98 37.45 5.81
N CYS A 17 -31.33 37.78 4.57
CA CYS A 17 -32.62 37.43 3.99
C CYS A 17 -32.59 36.11 3.21
N CYS A 18 -31.55 35.88 2.40
CA CYS A 18 -31.48 34.72 1.49
C CYS A 18 -30.30 33.80 1.77
N HIS A 19 -29.45 34.12 2.75
CA HIS A 19 -28.23 33.40 3.12
C HIS A 19 -27.19 33.25 1.99
N ALA A 20 -27.39 33.90 0.85
CA ALA A 20 -26.39 33.92 -0.22
C ALA A 20 -25.19 34.78 0.19
N SER A 21 -24.00 34.18 0.14
CA SER A 21 -22.71 34.87 0.31
C SER A 21 -22.44 35.80 -0.86
N GLN A 22 -22.19 37.08 -0.57
CA GLN A 22 -21.95 38.09 -1.59
C GLN A 22 -21.13 39.26 -1.03
N PRO A 23 -20.50 40.07 -1.90
CA PRO A 23 -19.71 41.21 -1.46
C PRO A 23 -20.60 42.33 -0.90
N PHE A 24 -20.20 42.87 0.25
CA PHE A 24 -20.77 44.04 0.89
C PHE A 24 -19.69 45.08 1.15
N HIS A 25 -20.09 46.35 1.12
CA HIS A 25 -19.26 47.49 1.52
C HIS A 25 -20.05 48.32 2.53
N PHE A 26 -19.69 48.21 3.81
CA PHE A 26 -20.40 48.90 4.90
C PHE A 26 -19.75 50.25 5.20
N SER A 27 -20.54 51.31 5.19
CA SER A 27 -20.14 52.67 5.54
C SER A 27 -20.46 53.03 7.00
N SER A 28 -21.38 52.29 7.61
CA SER A 28 -21.82 52.46 9.00
C SER A 28 -22.13 51.10 9.63
N SER A 29 -21.98 50.99 10.95
CA SER A 29 -22.41 49.79 11.70
C SER A 29 -23.92 49.59 11.71
N SER A 30 -24.69 50.59 11.28
CA SER A 30 -26.14 50.54 11.11
C SER A 30 -26.59 50.09 9.72
N ASP A 31 -25.66 49.87 8.78
CA ASP A 31 -26.00 49.45 7.43
C ASP A 31 -26.67 48.06 7.47
N GLN A 32 -27.59 47.81 6.54
CA GLN A 32 -28.30 46.55 6.53
C GLN A 32 -27.48 45.46 5.85
N VAL A 33 -27.39 44.29 6.49
CA VAL A 33 -26.75 43.09 5.92
C VAL A 33 -27.74 42.35 5.02
N VAL A 34 -28.32 43.07 4.06
CA VAL A 34 -29.30 42.56 3.09
C VAL A 34 -28.84 42.95 1.69
N CYS A 35 -28.78 41.98 0.79
CA CYS A 35 -28.24 42.21 -0.54
C CYS A 35 -29.10 43.15 -1.39
N PRO A 36 -28.55 43.74 -2.47
CA PRO A 36 -29.30 44.65 -3.34
C PRO A 36 -30.58 44.04 -3.94
N TYR A 37 -30.61 42.71 -4.12
CA TYR A 37 -31.79 42.00 -4.60
C TYR A 37 -32.88 41.93 -3.53
N CYS A 38 -32.53 41.48 -2.32
CA CYS A 38 -33.46 41.36 -1.19
C CYS A 38 -33.86 42.72 -0.61
N ALA A 39 -33.04 43.76 -0.76
CA ALA A 39 -33.34 45.11 -0.30
C ALA A 39 -34.63 45.66 -0.94
N ARG A 40 -34.96 45.21 -2.16
CA ARG A 40 -36.20 45.56 -2.88
C ARG A 40 -37.46 45.03 -2.19
N HIS A 41 -37.33 44.04 -1.32
CA HIS A 41 -38.41 43.38 -0.61
C HIS A 41 -38.64 43.91 0.82
N LEU A 42 -37.87 44.91 1.25
CA LEU A 42 -38.03 45.51 2.57
C LEU A 42 -39.19 46.50 2.60
N GLY A 43 -40.01 46.44 3.66
CA GLY A 43 -41.19 47.28 3.87
C GLY A 43 -42.42 46.45 4.29
N ASP A 44 -43.32 47.07 5.05
CA ASP A 44 -44.42 46.38 5.74
C ASP A 44 -45.39 45.65 4.79
N ASP A 45 -45.52 46.11 3.54
CA ASP A 45 -46.47 45.56 2.56
C ASP A 45 -45.83 44.64 1.50
N ARG A 46 -44.56 44.22 1.65
CA ARG A 46 -43.83 43.47 0.60
C ARG A 46 -43.54 42.01 0.92
N ALA A 47 -43.93 41.52 2.10
CA ALA A 47 -43.68 40.14 2.53
C ALA A 47 -44.30 39.09 1.59
N VAL A 48 -45.55 39.30 1.17
CA VAL A 48 -46.27 38.37 0.26
C VAL A 48 -45.57 38.29 -1.11
N GLN A 49 -45.10 39.43 -1.64
CA GLN A 49 -44.39 39.48 -2.92
C GLN A 49 -43.03 38.76 -2.83
N ARG A 50 -42.29 38.98 -1.75
CA ARG A 50 -41.02 38.31 -1.48
C ARG A 50 -41.19 36.79 -1.45
N ASP A 51 -42.17 36.32 -0.68
CA ASP A 51 -42.38 34.89 -0.48
C ASP A 51 -42.80 34.22 -1.79
N ALA A 52 -43.67 34.86 -2.59
CA ALA A 52 -44.04 34.37 -3.91
C ALA A 52 -42.84 34.27 -4.87
N GLN A 53 -41.94 35.26 -4.88
CA GLN A 53 -40.73 35.22 -5.71
C GLN A 53 -39.72 34.17 -5.25
N HIS A 54 -39.56 34.00 -3.94
CA HIS A 54 -38.69 32.95 -3.41
C HIS A 54 -39.24 31.57 -3.73
N ILE A 55 -40.54 31.33 -3.56
CA ILE A 55 -41.17 30.06 -3.92
C ILE A 55 -40.94 29.76 -5.41
N ALA A 56 -41.12 30.75 -6.28
CA ALA A 56 -40.87 30.58 -7.71
C ALA A 56 -39.41 30.23 -8.02
N LEU A 57 -38.45 30.92 -7.38
CA LEU A 57 -37.03 30.62 -7.53
C LEU A 57 -36.67 29.22 -7.03
N TRP A 58 -37.17 28.83 -5.86
CA TRP A 58 -36.90 27.50 -5.30
C TRP A 58 -37.53 26.39 -6.14
N ALA A 59 -38.73 26.62 -6.69
CA ALA A 59 -39.37 25.69 -7.61
C ALA A 59 -38.54 25.49 -8.88
N SER A 60 -38.04 26.58 -9.49
CA SER A 60 -37.19 26.45 -10.68
C SER A 60 -35.86 25.77 -10.38
N LEU A 61 -35.22 26.07 -9.25
CA LEU A 61 -33.99 25.40 -8.84
C LEU A 61 -34.20 23.91 -8.57
N LEU A 62 -35.37 23.53 -8.05
CA LEU A 62 -35.75 22.14 -7.84
C LEU A 62 -35.96 21.41 -9.17
N GLU A 63 -36.73 21.99 -10.11
CA GLU A 63 -36.89 21.45 -11.47
C GLU A 63 -35.53 21.26 -12.17
N ASP A 64 -34.65 22.26 -12.10
CA ASP A 64 -33.30 22.19 -12.68
C ASP A 64 -32.45 21.10 -12.00
N ALA A 65 -32.64 20.86 -10.70
CA ALA A 65 -31.92 19.82 -9.97
C ALA A 65 -32.44 18.42 -10.33
N GLU A 66 -33.77 18.25 -10.41
CA GLU A 66 -34.42 17.00 -10.82
C GLU A 66 -34.04 16.62 -12.25
N SER A 67 -34.10 17.56 -13.20
CA SER A 67 -33.69 17.31 -14.59
C SER A 67 -32.22 16.89 -14.68
N ARG A 68 -31.31 17.56 -13.95
CA ARG A 68 -29.89 17.17 -13.94
C ARG A 68 -29.67 15.81 -13.29
N PHE A 69 -30.46 15.47 -12.28
CA PHE A 69 -30.40 14.16 -11.64
C PHE A 69 -30.87 13.04 -12.58
N ASP A 70 -31.95 13.27 -13.32
CA ASP A 70 -32.45 12.33 -14.32
C ASP A 70 -31.45 12.11 -15.45
N ASP A 71 -30.86 13.19 -15.98
CA ASP A 71 -29.80 13.12 -17.00
C ASP A 71 -28.58 12.34 -16.50
N ALA A 72 -28.14 12.63 -15.26
CA ALA A 72 -27.00 11.94 -14.66
C ALA A 72 -27.28 10.46 -14.43
N THR A 73 -28.51 10.12 -14.00
CA THR A 73 -28.93 8.73 -13.79
C THR A 73 -29.01 7.97 -15.11
N SER A 74 -29.56 8.59 -16.15
CA SER A 74 -29.60 8.01 -17.50
C SER A 74 -28.19 7.76 -18.06
N ALA A 75 -27.30 8.76 -17.96
CA ALA A 75 -25.91 8.63 -18.39
C ALA A 75 -25.15 7.55 -17.61
N ALA A 76 -25.38 7.46 -16.29
CA ALA A 76 -24.79 6.42 -15.46
C ALA A 76 -25.27 5.01 -15.86
N GLN A 77 -26.56 4.85 -16.15
CA GLN A 77 -27.11 3.57 -16.61
C GLN A 77 -26.50 3.14 -17.95
N VAL A 78 -26.38 4.05 -18.91
CA VAL A 78 -25.71 3.76 -20.20
C VAL A 78 -24.26 3.34 -19.99
N ALA A 79 -23.52 4.03 -19.11
CA ALA A 79 -22.13 3.68 -18.81
C ALA A 79 -21.99 2.31 -18.12
N LEU A 80 -22.96 1.93 -17.28
CA LEU A 80 -23.02 0.60 -16.65
C LEU A 80 -23.27 -0.48 -17.71
N ASP A 81 -24.26 -0.29 -18.59
CA ASP A 81 -24.57 -1.25 -19.65
C ASP A 81 -23.37 -1.44 -20.60
N GLU A 82 -22.65 -0.37 -20.96
CA GLU A 82 -21.42 -0.44 -21.74
C GLU A 82 -20.27 -1.15 -21.00
N ALA A 83 -20.17 -0.98 -19.68
CA ALA A 83 -19.19 -1.68 -18.86
C ALA A 83 -19.51 -3.19 -18.80
N ASP A 84 -20.77 -3.57 -18.62
CA ASP A 84 -21.21 -4.96 -18.57
C ASP A 84 -20.96 -5.68 -19.91
N VAL A 85 -21.22 -5.02 -21.03
CA VAL A 85 -20.89 -5.55 -22.36
C VAL A 85 -19.38 -5.76 -22.49
N ARG A 86 -18.55 -4.80 -22.06
CA ARG A 86 -17.08 -4.94 -22.09
C ARG A 86 -16.58 -6.06 -21.20
N ILE A 87 -17.11 -6.19 -19.99
CA ILE A 87 -16.79 -7.28 -19.05
C ILE A 87 -17.15 -8.63 -19.68
N THR A 88 -18.33 -8.75 -20.28
CA THR A 88 -18.77 -9.98 -20.94
C THR A 88 -17.82 -10.37 -22.08
N VAL A 89 -17.45 -9.40 -22.93
CA VAL A 89 -16.51 -9.64 -24.04
C VAL A 89 -15.13 -10.04 -23.53
N LEU A 90 -14.57 -9.31 -22.57
CA LEU A 90 -13.24 -9.61 -22.01
C LEU A 90 -13.22 -10.97 -21.30
N THR A 91 -14.28 -11.30 -20.57
CA THR A 91 -14.42 -12.60 -19.90
C THR A 91 -14.46 -13.74 -20.92
N ALA A 92 -15.18 -13.57 -22.03
CA ALA A 92 -15.20 -14.54 -23.12
C ALA A 92 -13.81 -14.70 -23.76
N GLN A 93 -13.08 -13.60 -23.99
CA GLN A 93 -11.72 -13.63 -24.54
C GLN A 93 -10.73 -14.33 -23.59
N VAL A 94 -10.79 -14.03 -22.29
CA VAL A 94 -9.98 -14.72 -21.26
C VAL A 94 -10.32 -16.22 -21.25
N GLY A 95 -11.60 -16.59 -21.36
CA GLY A 95 -12.03 -17.97 -21.45
C GLY A 95 -11.49 -18.69 -22.68
N GLU A 96 -11.50 -18.05 -23.85
CA GLU A 96 -10.91 -18.59 -25.08
C GLU A 96 -9.40 -18.78 -24.95
N LEU A 97 -8.66 -17.75 -24.54
CA LEU A 97 -7.21 -17.81 -24.35
C LEU A 97 -6.83 -18.89 -23.32
N SER A 98 -7.59 -19.01 -22.24
CA SER A 98 -7.37 -20.06 -21.24
C SER A 98 -7.56 -21.46 -21.82
N ARG A 99 -8.57 -21.66 -22.67
CA ARG A 99 -8.77 -22.93 -23.39
C ARG A 99 -7.66 -23.22 -24.37
N ILE A 100 -7.19 -22.22 -25.13
CA ILE A 100 -6.05 -22.36 -26.05
C ILE A 100 -4.80 -22.78 -25.29
N ILE A 101 -4.48 -22.09 -24.19
CA ILE A 101 -3.30 -22.39 -23.35
C ILE A 101 -3.42 -23.78 -22.73
N ALA A 102 -4.58 -24.13 -22.16
CA ALA A 102 -4.80 -25.48 -21.60
C ALA A 102 -4.64 -26.56 -22.68
N GLY A 103 -5.21 -26.34 -23.86
CA GLY A 103 -5.05 -27.22 -25.01
C GLY A 103 -3.59 -27.35 -25.47
N ASP A 104 -2.83 -26.27 -25.52
CA ASP A 104 -1.40 -26.27 -25.88
C ASP A 104 -0.54 -27.01 -24.84
N ILE A 105 -0.84 -26.84 -23.55
CA ILE A 105 -0.16 -27.56 -22.46
C ILE A 105 -0.48 -29.06 -22.47
N ASP A 106 -1.72 -29.43 -22.76
CA ASP A 106 -2.17 -30.83 -22.74
C ASP A 106 -1.80 -31.61 -24.01
N SER A 107 -1.75 -30.94 -25.17
CA SER A 107 -1.56 -31.59 -26.47
C SER A 107 -0.10 -31.77 -26.90
N ALA A 108 0.86 -31.08 -26.27
CA ALA A 108 2.27 -31.22 -26.59
C ALA A 108 3.10 -31.51 -25.34
N ALA A 109 3.73 -32.70 -25.31
CA ALA A 109 4.73 -33.08 -24.31
C ALA A 109 5.91 -32.08 -24.23
N GLU A 110 6.07 -31.23 -25.25
CA GLU A 110 7.09 -30.19 -25.38
C GLU A 110 6.50 -28.85 -25.84
N SER A 111 5.35 -28.41 -25.28
CA SER A 111 4.89 -27.04 -25.58
C SER A 111 5.84 -26.00 -24.98
N PRO A 112 6.14 -24.90 -25.70
CA PRO A 112 6.95 -23.79 -25.17
C PRO A 112 6.42 -23.24 -23.84
N SER A 113 5.09 -23.22 -23.70
CA SER A 113 4.34 -22.85 -22.50
C SER A 113 4.74 -23.71 -21.31
N ARG A 114 4.79 -25.04 -21.51
CA ARG A 114 5.18 -26.00 -20.48
C ARG A 114 6.64 -25.86 -20.10
N THR A 115 7.54 -25.75 -21.07
CA THR A 115 8.98 -25.54 -20.82
C THR A 115 9.25 -24.26 -20.03
N LEU A 116 8.53 -23.17 -20.32
CA LEU A 116 8.66 -21.91 -19.60
C LEU A 116 8.18 -22.04 -18.15
N LEU A 117 7.02 -22.68 -17.92
CA LEU A 117 6.50 -22.95 -16.58
C LEU A 117 7.42 -23.84 -15.74
N GLU A 118 7.98 -24.90 -16.35
CA GLU A 118 8.95 -25.78 -15.71
C GLU A 118 10.23 -25.01 -15.35
N THR A 119 10.71 -24.15 -16.25
CA THR A 119 11.88 -23.29 -16.00
C THR A 119 11.64 -22.31 -14.85
N GLU A 120 10.47 -21.67 -14.79
CA GLU A 120 10.12 -20.76 -13.69
C GLU A 120 9.93 -21.49 -12.36
N ALA A 121 9.29 -22.66 -12.36
CA ALA A 121 9.14 -23.51 -11.19
C ALA A 121 10.50 -23.93 -10.63
N LEU A 122 11.41 -24.39 -11.50
CA LEU A 122 12.78 -24.72 -11.14
C LEU A 122 13.54 -23.48 -10.63
N GLY A 123 13.38 -22.32 -11.28
CA GLY A 123 13.98 -21.07 -10.83
C GLY A 123 13.52 -20.65 -9.42
N ARG A 124 12.23 -20.80 -9.12
CA ARG A 124 11.68 -20.54 -7.78
C ARG A 124 12.21 -21.53 -6.74
N ALA A 125 12.27 -22.81 -7.08
CA ALA A 125 12.80 -23.84 -6.19
C ALA A 125 14.29 -23.60 -5.87
N ARG A 126 15.10 -23.26 -6.89
CA ARG A 126 16.51 -22.90 -6.71
C ARG A 126 16.70 -21.71 -5.78
N ARG A 127 15.95 -20.62 -5.99
CA ARG A 127 16.01 -19.44 -5.10
C ARG A 127 15.64 -19.77 -3.65
N ARG A 128 14.62 -20.61 -3.43
CA ARG A 128 14.26 -21.07 -2.07
C ARG A 128 15.36 -21.91 -1.44
N ALA A 129 15.96 -22.84 -2.19
CA ALA A 129 17.06 -23.66 -1.71
C ALA A 129 18.29 -22.81 -1.37
N GLU A 130 18.63 -21.81 -2.20
CA GLU A 130 19.72 -20.87 -1.94
C GLU A 130 19.47 -20.04 -0.67
N LEU A 131 18.26 -19.52 -0.48
CA LEU A 131 17.90 -18.78 0.74
C LEU A 131 18.01 -19.65 2.00
N ALA A 132 17.49 -20.88 1.93
CA ALA A 132 17.60 -21.84 3.03
C ALA A 132 19.08 -22.19 3.33
N ALA A 133 19.90 -22.39 2.29
CA ALA A 133 21.33 -22.62 2.43
C ALA A 133 22.02 -21.44 3.13
N ARG A 134 21.71 -20.19 2.73
CA ARG A 134 22.24 -18.98 3.39
C ARG A 134 21.80 -18.86 4.85
N GLY A 135 20.56 -19.24 5.17
CA GLY A 135 20.06 -19.29 6.54
C GLY A 135 20.82 -20.30 7.40
N ASN A 136 21.00 -21.51 6.88
CA ASN A 136 21.79 -22.54 7.54
C ASN A 136 23.25 -22.12 7.75
N ASP A 137 23.86 -21.50 6.74
CA ASP A 137 25.21 -20.96 6.80
C ASP A 137 25.36 -19.90 7.90
N ALA A 138 24.39 -19.00 8.06
CA ALA A 138 24.40 -18.01 9.13
C ALA A 138 24.32 -18.66 10.53
N VAL A 139 23.50 -19.71 10.68
CA VAL A 139 23.40 -20.47 11.93
C VAL A 139 24.72 -21.19 12.24
N PHE A 140 25.30 -21.89 11.27
CA PHE A 140 26.57 -22.60 11.48
C PHE A 140 27.75 -21.64 11.72
N ALA A 141 27.76 -20.47 11.08
CA ALA A 141 28.72 -19.41 11.38
C ALA A 141 28.62 -18.93 12.84
N ALA A 142 27.41 -18.75 13.36
CA ALA A 142 27.20 -18.38 14.76
C ALA A 142 27.63 -19.51 15.72
N LEU A 143 27.23 -20.75 15.44
CA LEU A 143 27.61 -21.92 16.24
C LEU A 143 29.13 -22.14 16.23
N TRP A 144 29.78 -21.96 15.08
CA TRP A 144 31.24 -22.00 14.97
C TRP A 144 31.88 -20.91 15.83
N ALA A 145 31.38 -19.68 15.80
CA ALA A 145 31.93 -18.59 16.61
C ALA A 145 31.82 -18.86 18.12
N ILE A 146 30.71 -19.45 18.57
CA ILE A 146 30.56 -19.90 19.96
C ILE A 146 31.55 -21.03 20.25
N ASN A 147 31.59 -22.08 19.41
CA ASN A 147 32.52 -23.20 19.60
C ASN A 147 34.00 -22.75 19.64
N ALA A 148 34.40 -21.82 18.78
CA ALA A 148 35.76 -21.30 18.71
C ALA A 148 36.18 -20.53 19.97
N ARG A 149 35.24 -19.82 20.62
CA ARG A 149 35.50 -19.12 21.89
C ARG A 149 35.69 -20.08 23.06
N HIS A 150 35.10 -21.26 22.99
CA HIS A 150 35.16 -22.29 24.04
C HIS A 150 36.14 -23.43 23.71
N GLY A 151 37.12 -23.15 22.84
CA GLY A 151 38.04 -24.12 22.23
C GLY A 151 38.93 -24.91 23.21
N ASP A 152 39.57 -25.93 22.67
CA ASP A 152 40.20 -27.06 23.39
C ASP A 152 41.57 -26.76 24.02
N ALA A 153 42.01 -25.50 24.05
CA ALA A 153 43.36 -25.12 24.45
C ALA A 153 43.46 -24.86 25.97
N GLY A 154 43.33 -25.91 26.78
CA GLY A 154 43.59 -25.84 28.23
C GLY A 154 42.79 -26.83 29.08
N ALA A 155 42.96 -26.78 30.40
CA ALA A 155 42.10 -27.51 31.35
C ALA A 155 40.80 -26.73 31.68
N LEU A 156 40.80 -25.43 31.43
CA LEU A 156 39.69 -24.51 31.68
C LEU A 156 39.20 -23.91 30.36
N CYS A 157 37.88 -23.73 30.26
CA CYS A 157 37.23 -23.03 29.17
C CYS A 157 37.40 -21.51 29.31
N ALA A 158 37.20 -20.75 28.24
CA ALA A 158 37.22 -19.29 28.27
C ALA A 158 36.16 -18.66 29.18
N CYS A 159 35.13 -19.43 29.59
CA CYS A 159 34.15 -19.02 30.59
C CYS A 159 34.62 -19.23 32.05
N GLY A 160 35.81 -19.78 32.28
CA GLY A 160 36.39 -20.01 33.60
C GLY A 160 36.11 -21.39 34.20
N GLU A 161 35.19 -22.16 33.62
CA GLU A 161 34.83 -23.52 34.07
C GLU A 161 35.75 -24.60 33.50
N ALA A 162 35.81 -25.76 34.16
CA ALA A 162 36.47 -26.94 33.58
C ALA A 162 35.85 -27.28 32.22
N ILE A 163 36.69 -27.67 31.25
CA ILE A 163 36.21 -27.97 29.89
C ILE A 163 35.12 -29.06 29.88
N THR A 164 35.17 -30.02 30.80
CA THR A 164 34.18 -31.09 30.94
C THR A 164 32.83 -30.60 31.45
N ASP A 165 32.82 -29.48 32.19
CA ASP A 165 31.65 -29.00 32.94
C ASP A 165 31.05 -27.73 32.31
N CYS A 166 31.63 -27.25 31.21
CA CYS A 166 31.14 -26.07 30.50
C CYS A 166 29.74 -26.32 29.86
N PRO A 167 28.69 -25.58 30.25
CA PRO A 167 27.33 -25.78 29.76
C PRO A 167 27.20 -25.48 28.26
N ASP A 168 27.86 -24.43 27.76
CA ASP A 168 27.82 -24.09 26.33
C ASP A 168 28.46 -25.19 25.47
N ARG A 169 29.51 -25.83 25.99
CA ARG A 169 30.20 -26.93 25.31
C ARG A 169 29.36 -28.21 25.29
N SER A 170 28.66 -28.52 26.38
CA SER A 170 27.79 -29.70 26.44
C SER A 170 26.59 -29.55 25.49
N VAL A 171 26.02 -28.34 25.39
CA VAL A 171 24.93 -28.01 24.44
C VAL A 171 25.40 -28.14 22.99
N LEU A 172 26.64 -27.75 22.68
CA LEU A 172 27.19 -27.86 21.32
C LEU A 172 27.66 -29.26 20.96
N ALA A 173 27.93 -30.15 21.93
CA ALA A 173 28.51 -31.47 21.70
C ALA A 173 27.82 -32.28 20.57
N PRO A 174 26.48 -32.35 20.48
CA PRO A 174 25.79 -33.11 19.42
C PRO A 174 25.99 -32.55 18.01
N VAL A 175 26.36 -31.27 17.87
CA VAL A 175 26.47 -30.56 16.59
C VAL A 175 27.90 -30.22 16.19
N ARG A 176 28.90 -30.46 17.05
CA ARG A 176 30.32 -30.15 16.78
C ARG A 176 30.85 -30.79 15.49
N GLY A 177 30.51 -32.05 15.23
CA GLY A 177 30.90 -32.71 13.99
C GLY A 177 30.35 -32.00 12.75
N ARG A 178 29.07 -31.59 12.79
CA ARG A 178 28.43 -30.85 11.70
C ARG A 178 29.01 -29.45 11.51
N ILE A 179 29.44 -28.79 12.59
CA ILE A 179 30.15 -27.51 12.53
C ILE A 179 31.51 -27.68 11.84
N ALA A 180 32.28 -28.71 12.20
CA ALA A 180 33.57 -29.01 11.57
C ALA A 180 33.40 -29.36 10.08
N ASP A 181 32.39 -30.15 9.72
CA ASP A 181 32.10 -30.48 8.32
C ASP A 181 31.70 -29.22 7.52
N TRP A 182 30.91 -28.33 8.13
CA TRP A 182 30.54 -27.05 7.51
C TRP A 182 31.75 -26.13 7.32
N GLU A 183 32.63 -26.04 8.32
CA GLU A 183 33.88 -25.26 8.25
C GLU A 183 34.80 -25.79 7.15
N ALA A 184 35.03 -27.12 7.11
CA ALA A 184 35.85 -27.76 6.09
C ALA A 184 35.32 -27.51 4.66
N ARG A 185 34.00 -27.62 4.45
CA ARG A 185 33.38 -27.30 3.15
C ARG A 185 33.60 -25.84 2.77
N ASN A 186 33.42 -24.91 3.69
CA ASN A 186 33.58 -23.49 3.39
C ASN A 186 35.04 -23.07 3.20
N LEU A 187 35.99 -23.73 3.87
CA LEU A 187 37.41 -23.58 3.60
C LEU A 187 37.78 -24.07 2.19
N ALA A 188 37.19 -25.17 1.74
CA ALA A 188 37.38 -25.64 0.36
C ALA A 188 36.80 -24.65 -0.66
N LEU A 189 35.61 -24.07 -0.40
CA LEU A 189 35.01 -23.05 -1.25
C LEU A 189 35.88 -21.78 -1.32
N LEU A 190 36.44 -21.36 -0.18
CA LEU A 190 37.39 -20.24 -0.10
C LEU A 190 38.64 -20.52 -0.95
N ALA A 191 39.22 -21.72 -0.84
CA ALA A 191 40.39 -22.12 -1.63
C ALA A 191 40.12 -22.13 -3.15
N GLN A 192 38.88 -22.39 -3.55
CA GLN A 192 38.43 -22.36 -4.95
C GLN A 192 38.05 -20.95 -5.45
N GLY A 193 38.17 -19.91 -4.61
CA GLY A 193 37.75 -18.54 -4.96
C GLY A 193 36.23 -18.40 -5.16
N THR A 194 35.46 -19.34 -4.64
CA THR A 194 33.99 -19.33 -4.73
C THR A 194 33.37 -18.72 -3.48
N ARG A 195 32.09 -18.32 -3.55
CA ARG A 195 31.37 -17.77 -2.39
C ARG A 195 31.35 -18.79 -1.24
N HIS A 196 31.95 -18.43 -0.13
CA HIS A 196 31.92 -19.17 1.14
C HIS A 196 31.13 -18.40 2.21
N ALA A 197 30.86 -19.06 3.33
CA ALA A 197 30.11 -18.54 4.48
C ALA A 197 30.95 -18.38 5.76
N LEU A 198 32.28 -18.50 5.68
CA LEU A 198 33.17 -18.26 6.83
C LEU A 198 32.99 -16.84 7.39
N PRO A 199 32.93 -16.66 8.72
CA PRO A 199 32.86 -15.34 9.35
C PRO A 199 34.11 -14.51 9.07
N ALA A 200 33.99 -13.18 9.05
CA ALA A 200 35.11 -12.27 8.82
C ALA A 200 36.26 -12.42 9.84
N GLY A 201 35.97 -12.92 11.05
CA GLY A 201 36.97 -13.17 12.09
C GLY A 201 37.67 -14.53 12.00
N HIS A 202 37.35 -15.36 10.99
CA HIS A 202 37.88 -16.70 10.85
C HIS A 202 39.39 -16.69 10.56
N PRO A 203 40.22 -17.58 11.16
CA PRO A 203 41.67 -17.59 10.98
C PRO A 203 42.13 -17.67 9.51
N ALA A 204 41.41 -18.44 8.69
CA ALA A 204 41.70 -18.59 7.25
C ALA A 204 41.35 -17.37 6.38
N MET A 205 40.68 -16.35 6.94
CA MET A 205 40.31 -15.12 6.24
C MET A 205 41.30 -13.96 6.50
N ARG A 206 42.41 -14.23 7.21
CA ARG A 206 43.44 -13.24 7.59
C ARG A 206 44.71 -13.42 6.77
#